data_AF-A0A950MD55-F1
#
_entry.id   AF-A0A950MD55-F1
#
_cell.length_a   1.000
_cell.length_b   1.000
_cell.length_c   1.000
_cell.angle_alpha   90.00
_cell.angle_beta   90.00
_cell.angle_gamma   90.00
#
_symmetry.space_group_name_H-M   'P 1'
#
loop_
_entity.id
_entity.type
_entity.pdbx_description
1 polymer ?
#
loop_
_entity_poly.entity_id
_entity_poly.type
_entity_poly.pdbx_seq_one_letter_code
_entity_poly.pdbx_strand_id
1 'polypeptide(L)'
;AKTRFYYMPGGHSSGVFRTKTEVGLIAAFLVHRFLEKHGTRLNDPIRLSTRDLCELYGKVRLEMAEYQSAGGGILTALGTQRRTVSNAFQDTAYFINDHHAKQFRKMFPQIWSALDHGVNDAGRAAFQGALKLVENSAPTTFLSLQKTGVI
;
A
#
# COMPACT_ATOMS: atom_id res chain seq x y z
N ALA A 1 -11.27 5.87 -22.25
CA ALA A 1 -10.60 6.04 -20.94
C ALA A 1 -9.84 4.77 -20.60
N LYS A 2 -8.59 4.85 -20.11
CA LYS A 2 -7.81 3.67 -19.73
C LYS A 2 -8.26 3.19 -18.34
N THR A 3 -8.76 1.96 -18.24
CA THR A 3 -9.18 1.37 -16.96
C THR A 3 -7.97 1.21 -16.03
N ARG A 4 -8.10 1.63 -14.77
CA ARG A 4 -7.08 1.46 -13.73
C ARG A 4 -7.60 0.49 -12.69
N PHE A 5 -6.82 -0.55 -12.40
CA PHE A 5 -7.12 -1.52 -11.36
C PHE A 5 -6.18 -1.32 -10.17
N TYR A 6 -6.73 -1.33 -8.97
CA TYR A 6 -5.99 -1.25 -7.71
C TYR A 6 -6.25 -2.54 -6.93
N TYR A 7 -5.35 -3.51 -7.05
CA TYR A 7 -5.45 -4.77 -6.32
C TYR A 7 -5.14 -4.53 -4.85
N MET A 8 -6.03 -4.99 -3.96
CA MET A 8 -5.91 -4.84 -2.52
C MET A 8 -6.14 -6.19 -1.84
N PRO A 9 -5.41 -6.50 -0.75
CA PRO A 9 -5.62 -7.74 0.00
C PRO A 9 -6.89 -7.65 0.86
N GLY A 10 -7.45 -8.81 1.21
CA GLY A 10 -8.64 -8.94 2.06
C GLY A 10 -9.80 -9.70 1.42
N GLY A 11 -10.89 -9.82 2.18
CA GLY A 11 -12.13 -10.46 1.74
C GLY A 11 -13.03 -9.50 0.95
N HIS A 12 -14.15 -10.03 0.44
CA HIS A 12 -15.12 -9.26 -0.37
C HIS A 12 -15.61 -7.97 0.29
N SER A 13 -15.68 -7.94 1.63
CA SER A 13 -16.17 -6.80 2.41
C SER A 13 -15.07 -5.87 2.93
N SER A 14 -13.78 -6.22 2.81
CA SER A 14 -12.67 -5.42 3.35
C SER A 14 -12.59 -4.02 2.73
N GLY A 15 -12.99 -3.86 1.46
CA GLY A 15 -13.06 -2.56 0.79
C GLY A 15 -14.28 -1.71 1.15
N VAL A 16 -15.30 -2.28 1.80
CA VAL A 16 -16.58 -1.62 2.10
C VAL A 16 -16.55 -0.92 3.46
N PHE A 17 -15.78 -1.44 4.42
CA PHE A 17 -15.70 -0.87 5.77
C PHE A 17 -14.66 0.27 5.85
N ARG A 18 -15.07 1.48 5.44
CA ARG A 18 -14.26 2.72 5.43
C ARG A 18 -13.53 3.04 6.76
N THR A 19 -14.08 2.65 7.90
CA THR A 19 -13.57 3.00 9.24
C THR A 19 -12.94 1.85 10.02
N LYS A 20 -13.04 0.61 9.54
CA LYS A 20 -12.58 -0.56 10.30
C LYS A 20 -11.28 -1.17 9.78
N THR A 21 -10.87 -0.84 8.56
CA THR A 21 -9.68 -1.42 7.93
C THR A 21 -8.94 -0.38 7.11
N GLU A 22 -7.62 -0.49 7.08
CA GLU A 22 -6.70 0.33 6.30
C GLU A 22 -6.99 0.19 4.80
N VAL A 23 -7.32 -1.03 4.36
CA VAL A 23 -7.75 -1.32 2.99
C VAL A 23 -9.02 -0.54 2.63
N GLY A 24 -10.02 -0.53 3.51
CA GLY A 24 -11.26 0.22 3.33
C GLY A 24 -11.02 1.74 3.25
N LEU A 25 -10.11 2.28 4.07
CA LEU A 25 -9.77 3.69 4.04
C LEU A 25 -9.04 4.09 2.74
N ILE A 26 -8.10 3.27 2.27
CA ILE A 26 -7.41 3.46 0.99
C ILE A 26 -8.41 3.41 -0.17
N ALA A 27 -9.30 2.41 -0.18
CA ALA A 27 -10.32 2.25 -1.22
C ALA A 27 -11.27 3.46 -1.26
N ALA A 28 -11.78 3.89 -0.10
CA ALA A 28 -12.65 5.05 0.01
C ALA A 28 -11.95 6.34 -0.49
N PHE A 29 -10.68 6.55 -0.12
CA PHE A 29 -9.90 7.67 -0.63
C PHE A 29 -9.78 7.65 -2.16
N LEU A 30 -9.47 6.50 -2.77
CA LEU A 30 -9.36 6.36 -4.21
C LEU A 30 -10.69 6.67 -4.93
N VAL A 31 -11.81 6.21 -4.37
CA VAL A 31 -13.15 6.51 -4.89
C VAL A 31 -13.47 8.01 -4.75
N HIS A 32 -13.18 8.62 -3.61
CA HIS A 32 -13.38 10.06 -3.42
C HIS A 32 -12.60 10.88 -4.46
N ARG A 33 -11.33 10.53 -4.69
CA ARG A 33 -10.47 11.18 -5.71
C ARG A 33 -11.00 10.99 -7.12
N PHE A 34 -11.56 9.82 -7.43
CA PHE A 34 -12.21 9.57 -8.71
C PHE A 34 -13.44 10.47 -8.88
N LEU A 35 -14.33 10.50 -7.88
CA LEU A 35 -15.54 11.32 -7.90
C LEU A 35 -15.22 12.82 -8.05
N GLU A 36 -14.29 13.35 -7.25
CA GLU A 36 -13.84 14.74 -7.36
C GLU A 36 -13.27 15.07 -8.74
N LYS A 37 -12.44 14.17 -9.30
CA LYS A 37 -11.87 14.34 -10.64
C LYS A 37 -12.96 14.41 -11.73
N HIS A 38 -14.09 13.76 -11.51
CA HIS A 38 -15.23 13.74 -12.42
C HIS A 38 -16.32 14.77 -12.09
N GLY A 39 -16.02 15.74 -11.22
CA GLY A 39 -16.88 16.90 -10.96
C GLY A 39 -17.86 16.72 -9.79
N THR A 40 -17.84 15.58 -9.11
CA THR A 40 -18.65 15.37 -7.91
C THR A 40 -18.06 16.14 -6.74
N ARG A 41 -18.86 17.01 -6.13
CA ARG A 41 -18.49 17.70 -4.88
C ARG A 41 -18.88 16.83 -3.69
N LEU A 42 -17.91 16.52 -2.85
CA LEU A 42 -18.13 15.76 -1.62
C LEU A 42 -18.19 16.73 -0.44
N ASN A 43 -19.19 16.55 0.44
CA ASN A 43 -19.36 17.39 1.62
C ASN A 43 -18.23 17.22 2.64
N ASP A 44 -17.69 15.99 2.73
CA ASP A 44 -16.57 15.65 3.61
C ASP A 44 -15.57 14.73 2.86
N PRO A 45 -14.65 15.32 2.08
CA PRO A 45 -13.69 14.55 1.30
C PRO A 45 -12.57 14.00 2.21
N ILE A 46 -12.28 12.71 2.07
CA ILE A 46 -11.11 12.09 2.69
C ILE A 46 -9.85 12.71 2.08
N ARG A 47 -9.02 13.31 2.92
CA ARG A 47 -7.72 13.87 2.53
C ARG A 47 -6.61 13.05 3.17
N LEU A 48 -5.93 12.24 2.36
CA LEU A 48 -4.72 11.53 2.76
C LEU A 48 -3.52 12.13 2.04
N SER A 49 -2.47 12.44 2.78
CA SER A 49 -1.19 12.82 2.20
C SER A 49 -0.47 11.60 1.62
N THR A 50 0.57 11.84 0.81
CA THR A 50 1.46 10.77 0.31
C THR A 50 2.01 9.92 1.46
N ARG A 51 2.36 10.57 2.58
CA ARG A 51 2.86 9.93 3.80
C ARG A 51 1.81 9.02 4.42
N ASP A 52 0.58 9.51 4.58
CA ASP A 52 -0.50 8.73 5.20
C ASP A 52 -0.83 7.49 4.37
N LEU A 53 -0.79 7.61 3.03
CA LEU A 53 -0.95 6.46 2.14
C LEU A 53 0.18 5.43 2.32
N CYS A 54 1.44 5.87 2.46
CA CYS A 54 2.56 4.96 2.73
C CYS A 54 2.39 4.25 4.06
N GLU A 55 1.99 4.97 5.12
CA GLU A 55 1.72 4.38 6.45
C GLU A 55 0.59 3.34 6.40
N LEU A 56 -0.51 3.65 5.72
CA LEU A 56 -1.63 2.71 5.57
C LEU A 56 -1.20 1.47 4.78
N TYR A 57 -0.45 1.63 3.68
CA TYR A 57 0.07 0.49 2.95
C TYR A 57 1.09 -0.32 3.76
N GLY A 58 1.93 0.34 4.55
CA GLY A 58 2.86 -0.30 5.48
C GLY A 58 2.13 -1.19 6.50
N LYS A 59 1.05 -0.68 7.09
CA LYS A 59 0.18 -1.47 8.00
C LYS A 59 -0.42 -2.68 7.31
N VAL A 60 -1.03 -2.49 6.14
CA VAL A 60 -1.57 -3.60 5.34
C VAL A 60 -0.50 -4.65 5.04
N ARG A 61 0.75 -4.24 4.83
CA ARG A 61 1.86 -5.18 4.61
C ARG A 61 2.24 -5.93 5.87
N LEU A 62 2.30 -5.28 7.02
CA LEU A 62 2.59 -5.91 8.32
C LEU A 62 1.55 -6.98 8.69
N GLU A 63 0.29 -6.71 8.36
CA GLU A 63 -0.90 -7.53 8.65
C GLU A 63 -1.30 -8.44 7.48
N MET A 64 -0.45 -8.58 6.45
CA MET A 64 -0.81 -9.30 5.22
C MET A 64 -1.30 -10.74 5.49
N ALA A 65 -0.75 -11.41 6.51
CA ALA A 65 -1.18 -12.75 6.91
C ALA A 65 -2.64 -12.78 7.41
N GLU A 66 -3.09 -11.74 8.11
CA GLU A 66 -4.46 -11.61 8.61
C GLU A 66 -5.44 -11.35 7.46
N TYR A 67 -5.05 -10.53 6.49
CA TYR A 67 -5.86 -10.30 5.28
C TYR A 67 -5.97 -11.56 4.40
N GLN A 68 -4.93 -12.41 4.37
CA GLN A 68 -4.94 -13.69 3.65
C GLN A 68 -5.80 -14.77 4.34
N SER A 69 -5.85 -14.76 5.68
CA SER A 69 -6.66 -15.69 6.47
C SER A 69 -8.12 -15.25 6.57
N ALA A 70 -8.41 -13.95 6.57
CA ALA A 70 -9.77 -13.39 6.60
C ALA A 70 -10.61 -13.75 5.35
N GLY A 71 -9.97 -14.12 4.25
CA GLY A 71 -10.62 -14.66 3.05
C GLY A 71 -10.87 -16.18 3.10
N GLY A 72 -10.83 -16.82 4.28
CA GLY A 72 -10.79 -18.28 4.44
C GLY A 72 -11.81 -18.91 5.42
N GLY A 73 -12.85 -18.20 5.86
CA GLY A 73 -13.94 -18.82 6.63
C GLY A 73 -14.88 -19.66 5.75
N ILE A 74 -15.39 -20.79 6.29
CA ILE A 74 -16.45 -21.77 5.85
C ILE A 74 -16.65 -22.03 4.33
N LEU A 75 -16.63 -21.02 3.47
CA LEU A 75 -16.68 -21.12 2.00
C LEU A 75 -15.49 -21.85 1.37
N THR A 76 -14.34 -21.91 2.04
CA THR A 76 -13.20 -22.75 1.62
C THR A 76 -13.51 -24.25 1.72
N ALA A 77 -14.47 -24.65 2.57
CA ALA A 77 -14.97 -26.03 2.65
C ALA A 77 -15.97 -26.39 1.53
N LEU A 78 -16.42 -25.39 0.74
CA LEU A 78 -17.40 -25.55 -0.34
C LEU A 78 -16.80 -25.36 -1.74
N GLY A 79 -15.48 -25.45 -1.89
CA GLY A 79 -14.84 -25.58 -3.20
C GLY A 79 -14.88 -24.33 -4.09
N THR A 80 -14.99 -23.13 -3.52
CA THR A 80 -14.83 -21.91 -4.32
C THR A 80 -13.35 -21.66 -4.60
N GLN A 81 -12.94 -21.89 -5.85
CA GLN A 81 -11.61 -21.52 -6.36
C GLN A 81 -11.32 -20.05 -6.01
N ARG A 82 -10.27 -19.82 -5.20
CA ARG A 82 -9.66 -18.50 -5.06
C ARG A 82 -9.21 -18.06 -6.45
N ARG A 83 -9.91 -17.09 -7.06
CA ARG A 83 -9.45 -16.46 -8.30
C ARG A 83 -8.25 -15.61 -7.96
N THR A 84 -7.05 -16.14 -8.22
CA THR A 84 -5.81 -15.35 -8.21
C THR A 84 -5.88 -14.38 -9.37
N VAL A 85 -6.15 -13.10 -9.09
CA VAL A 85 -6.10 -12.07 -10.12
C VAL A 85 -4.65 -11.68 -10.34
N SER A 86 -4.18 -11.75 -11.57
CA SER A 86 -2.80 -11.36 -11.93
C SER A 86 -2.54 -9.92 -11.50
N ASN A 87 -1.59 -9.74 -10.58
CA ASN A 87 -1.10 -8.46 -10.11
C ASN A 87 0.41 -8.42 -10.39
N ALA A 88 0.89 -7.44 -11.15
CA ALA A 88 2.33 -7.28 -11.44
C ALA A 88 3.18 -7.07 -10.16
N PHE A 89 2.53 -6.75 -9.04
CA PHE A 89 3.16 -6.60 -7.73
C PHE A 89 3.04 -7.86 -6.84
N GLN A 90 2.45 -8.94 -7.36
CA GLN A 90 2.29 -10.21 -6.65
C GLN A 90 3.64 -10.80 -6.21
N ASP A 91 4.69 -10.59 -7.01
CA ASP A 91 6.05 -11.06 -6.74
C ASP A 91 6.91 -10.02 -6.02
N THR A 92 6.39 -8.82 -5.73
CA THR A 92 7.16 -7.81 -5.01
C THR A 92 7.08 -8.06 -3.51
N ALA A 93 8.24 -8.11 -2.85
CA ALA A 93 8.33 -8.40 -1.42
C ALA A 93 7.68 -7.32 -0.52
N TYR A 94 7.36 -6.14 -1.07
CA TYR A 94 6.92 -4.99 -0.29
C TYR A 94 5.69 -4.28 -0.84
N PHE A 95 5.67 -3.99 -2.15
CA PHE A 95 4.60 -3.19 -2.74
C PHE A 95 3.34 -4.03 -2.95
N ILE A 96 2.18 -3.42 -2.65
CA ILE A 96 0.89 -4.11 -2.74
C ILE A 96 0.34 -3.98 -4.16
N ASN A 97 0.54 -2.80 -4.77
CA ASN A 97 0.14 -2.47 -6.12
C ASN A 97 0.93 -1.24 -6.62
N ASP A 98 0.67 -0.86 -7.88
CA ASP A 98 1.28 0.31 -8.54
C ASP A 98 1.04 1.63 -7.81
N HIS A 99 -0.11 1.79 -7.14
CA HIS A 99 -0.39 2.99 -6.38
C HIS A 99 0.54 3.12 -5.18
N HIS A 100 0.72 2.03 -4.43
CA HIS A 100 1.65 1.99 -3.31
C HIS A 100 3.07 2.39 -3.77
N ALA A 101 3.58 1.75 -4.83
CA ALA A 101 4.91 2.06 -5.37
C ALA A 101 5.06 3.54 -5.79
N LYS A 102 4.04 4.12 -6.42
CA LYS A 102 4.05 5.54 -6.82
C LYS A 102 4.06 6.51 -5.65
N GLN A 103 3.25 6.25 -4.61
CA GLN A 103 3.26 7.10 -3.42
C GLN A 103 4.59 6.98 -2.69
N PHE A 104 5.11 5.76 -2.57
CA PHE A 104 6.42 5.51 -1.95
C PHE A 104 7.54 6.25 -2.68
N ARG A 105 7.63 6.11 -4.01
CA ARG A 105 8.61 6.84 -4.83
C ARG A 105 8.54 8.35 -4.66
N LYS A 106 7.32 8.88 -4.52
CA LYS A 106 7.10 10.32 -4.31
C LYS A 106 7.53 10.77 -2.91
N MET A 107 7.27 9.97 -1.89
CA MET A 107 7.55 10.32 -0.48
C MET A 107 9.03 10.10 -0.12
N PHE A 108 9.62 9.00 -0.60
CA PHE A 108 10.97 8.54 -0.22
C PHE A 108 11.84 8.31 -1.46
N PRO A 109 12.12 9.36 -2.26
CA PRO A 109 12.81 9.20 -3.54
C PRO A 109 14.22 8.62 -3.40
N GLN A 110 14.92 8.92 -2.30
CA GLN A 110 16.26 8.40 -2.03
C GLN A 110 16.26 6.90 -1.72
N ILE A 111 15.26 6.42 -0.97
CA ILE A 111 15.11 4.97 -0.73
C ILE A 111 14.68 4.27 -2.02
N TRP A 112 13.77 4.86 -2.79
CA TRP A 112 13.41 4.31 -4.10
C TRP A 112 14.63 4.17 -5.02
N SER A 113 15.47 5.20 -5.09
CA SER A 113 16.71 5.15 -5.88
C SER A 113 17.64 4.03 -5.41
N ALA A 114 17.75 3.81 -4.11
CA ALA A 114 18.54 2.71 -3.55
C ALA A 114 17.98 1.33 -3.90
N LEU A 115 16.65 1.18 -3.98
CA LEU A 115 16.01 -0.07 -4.40
C LEU A 115 16.21 -0.36 -5.90
N ASP A 116 16.22 0.68 -6.74
CA ASP A 116 16.32 0.55 -8.20
C ASP A 116 17.77 0.39 -8.68
N HIS A 117 18.72 1.02 -7.99
CA HIS A 117 20.12 1.12 -8.45
C HIS A 117 21.16 0.62 -7.44
N GLY A 118 20.72 0.16 -6.25
CA GLY A 118 21.61 -0.15 -5.14
C GLY A 118 22.18 1.09 -4.45
N VAL A 119 22.94 0.87 -3.36
CA VAL A 119 23.61 1.93 -2.61
C VAL A 119 25.12 1.84 -2.85
N ASN A 120 25.68 2.84 -3.51
CA ASN A 120 27.14 3.00 -3.64
C ASN A 120 27.71 3.82 -2.46
N ASP A 121 29.05 3.87 -2.34
CA ASP A 121 29.71 4.56 -1.23
C ASP A 121 29.37 6.06 -1.18
N ALA A 122 29.22 6.71 -2.33
CA ALA A 122 28.85 8.12 -2.43
C ALA A 122 27.39 8.39 -1.97
N GLY A 123 26.48 7.44 -2.20
CA GLY A 123 25.07 7.53 -1.83
C GLY A 123 24.75 7.04 -0.42
N ARG A 124 25.70 6.41 0.28
CA ARG A 124 25.47 5.76 1.58
C ARG A 124 24.98 6.74 2.65
N ALA A 125 25.57 7.92 2.75
CA ALA A 125 25.17 8.93 3.73
C ALA A 125 23.75 9.47 3.46
N ALA A 126 23.42 9.73 2.19
CA ALA A 126 22.09 10.19 1.80
C ALA A 126 21.03 9.12 2.06
N PHE A 127 21.34 7.85 1.78
CA PHE A 127 20.47 6.72 2.09
C PHE A 127 20.22 6.57 3.59
N GLN A 128 21.26 6.60 4.42
CA GLN A 128 21.13 6.54 5.88
C GLN A 128 20.31 7.72 6.45
N GLY A 129 20.53 8.93 5.93
CA GLY A 129 19.71 10.09 6.29
C GLY A 129 18.24 9.91 5.91
N ALA A 130 17.98 9.34 4.73
CA ALA A 130 16.63 9.01 4.29
C ALA A 130 15.98 7.94 5.18
N LEU A 131 16.71 6.89 5.58
CA LEU A 131 16.20 5.87 6.52
C LEU A 131 15.76 6.47 7.85
N LYS A 132 16.59 7.34 8.46
CA LYS A 132 16.23 8.07 9.68
C LYS A 132 15.00 8.96 9.49
N LEU A 133 14.87 9.58 8.32
CA LEU A 133 13.68 10.37 8.00
C LEU A 133 12.42 9.49 7.97
N VAL A 134 12.49 8.30 7.38
CA VAL A 134 11.35 7.37 7.34
C VAL A 134 11.02 6.86 8.74
N GLU A 135 12.03 6.45 9.51
CA GLU A 135 11.85 6.02 10.90
C GLU A 135 11.08 7.06 11.73
N ASN A 136 11.44 8.34 11.59
CA ASN A 136 10.82 9.43 12.35
C ASN A 136 9.45 9.87 11.79
N SER A 137 9.29 9.92 10.46
CA SER A 137 8.10 10.52 9.83
C SER A 137 7.02 9.51 9.41
N ALA A 138 7.41 8.26 9.20
CA ALA A 138 6.59 7.16 8.72
C ALA A 138 7.05 5.83 9.39
N PRO A 139 6.89 5.72 10.72
CA PRO A 139 7.44 4.60 11.49
C PRO A 139 6.84 3.25 11.09
N THR A 140 5.57 3.22 10.68
CA THR A 140 4.94 1.97 10.25
C THR A 140 5.51 1.51 8.91
N THR A 141 5.74 2.45 8.01
CA THR A 141 6.41 2.22 6.73
C THR A 141 7.81 1.67 6.99
N PHE A 142 8.59 2.29 7.88
CA PHE A 142 9.92 1.81 8.26
C PHE A 142 9.90 0.36 8.79
N LEU A 143 9.04 0.09 9.78
CA LEU A 143 8.88 -1.26 10.34
C LEU A 143 8.48 -2.29 9.28
N SER A 144 7.59 -1.90 8.36
CA SER A 144 7.16 -2.78 7.27
C SER A 144 8.29 -3.11 6.32
N LEU A 145 9.17 -2.16 5.99
CA LEU A 145 10.35 -2.38 5.15
C LEU A 145 11.32 -3.38 5.80
N GLN A 146 11.61 -3.19 7.10
CA GLN A 146 12.46 -4.10 7.88
C GLN A 146 11.89 -5.53 7.92
N LYS A 147 10.60 -5.67 8.24
CA LYS A 147 9.94 -6.99 8.33
C LYS A 147 9.95 -7.73 6.98
N THR A 148 9.93 -7.00 5.88
CA THR A 148 10.02 -7.59 4.53
C THR A 148 11.44 -7.84 4.03
N GLY A 149 12.47 -7.48 4.81
CA GLY A 149 13.88 -7.64 4.44
C GLY A 149 14.34 -6.71 3.31
N VAL A 150 13.63 -5.59 3.10
CA VAL A 150 13.99 -4.59 2.08
C VAL A 150 15.11 -3.68 2.56
N ILE A 151 15.15 -3.43 3.88
CA ILE A 151 16.18 -2.67 4.58
C ILE A 151 16.66 -3.44 5.81
#